data_AF-A0A7J2YVU3-F1
#
_entry.id   AF-A0A7J2YVU3-F1
#
_cell.length_a   1.000
_cell.length_b   1.000
_cell.length_c   1.000
_cell.angle_alpha   90.00
_cell.angle_beta   90.00
_cell.angle_gamma   90.00
#
_symmetry.space_group_name_H-M   'P 1'
#
loop_
_entity.id
_entity.type
_entity.pdbx_description
1 polymer ?
#
loop_
_entity_poly.entity_id
_entity_poly.type
_entity_poly.pdbx_seq_one_letter_code
_entity_poly.pdbx_strand_id
1 'polypeptide(L)'
;MTNKTDSPTHQTTFVPAITTVAVPLLIFGQHKKETTTNTPQTTPQTPPKPKKKPTGTAITKYEIAEEKIKFLNIKGFFKKRWVTVKEFPVYEITAVESLDNWLSLTWKGEVHSFLLKKNADSFAKLQEQIQTMLLEHQAALEKKMKATLRRTELLGAINASLPIVDLSFDVLMGLHQKRIDWSRIEECMQGLGTSFSYKAQSLPLLELDFSKVTAAVKSQTAKDASKETFSCLKTIHAYFTGLKAEDDLADATPNFLQTKTAILAYYTLNDLLLAKVVGDKDSKKEETYLDELLKSLSEGTNVKVESEQLLIEVGKFGSEENREDVAEGVRGLFREQLKLL
;
A
#
# COMPACT_ATOMS: atom_id res chain seq x y z
N MET A 1 41.87 -31.93 -22.84
CA MET A 1 41.39 -33.06 -22.03
C MET A 1 40.93 -32.49 -20.70
N THR A 2 39.71 -31.94 -20.59
CA THR A 2 38.45 -32.60 -20.20
C THR A 2 38.52 -33.41 -18.91
N ASN A 3 37.99 -32.86 -17.81
CA ASN A 3 36.78 -33.33 -17.10
C ASN A 3 36.55 -32.38 -15.92
N LYS A 4 35.51 -31.54 -15.91
CA LYS A 4 34.11 -31.82 -15.49
C LYS A 4 34.02 -32.51 -14.12
N THR A 5 33.62 -31.74 -13.12
CA THR A 5 32.77 -32.24 -12.04
C THR A 5 31.76 -31.16 -11.65
N ASP A 6 30.50 -31.53 -11.82
CA ASP A 6 29.30 -30.74 -11.68
C ASP A 6 28.95 -30.47 -10.20
N SER A 7 28.30 -29.35 -9.95
CA SER A 7 27.51 -29.06 -8.74
C SER A 7 26.25 -29.95 -8.68
N PRO A 8 25.55 -30.04 -7.52
CA PRO A 8 24.52 -29.04 -7.31
C PRO A 8 24.43 -28.50 -5.87
N THR A 9 24.39 -27.18 -5.80
CA THR A 9 23.89 -26.36 -4.71
C THR A 9 22.38 -26.57 -4.58
N HIS A 10 21.91 -27.17 -3.48
CA HIS A 10 20.50 -27.11 -3.10
C HIS A 10 20.22 -25.73 -2.48
N GLN A 11 19.80 -24.77 -3.31
CA GLN A 11 19.06 -23.60 -2.84
C GLN A 11 17.59 -24.00 -2.72
N THR A 12 17.13 -24.14 -1.48
CA THR A 12 15.70 -24.30 -1.17
C THR A 12 15.01 -22.95 -1.31
N THR A 13 14.42 -22.70 -2.48
CA THR A 13 13.53 -21.57 -2.70
C THR A 13 12.26 -21.78 -1.88
N PHE A 14 12.12 -21.08 -0.77
CA PHE A 14 10.86 -21.00 -0.04
C PHE A 14 9.92 -20.08 -0.83
N VAL A 15 9.05 -20.70 -1.63
CA VAL A 15 7.91 -20.01 -2.25
C VAL A 15 6.75 -20.09 -1.25
N PRO A 16 6.34 -18.99 -0.61
CA PRO A 16 5.07 -19.02 0.11
C PRO A 16 3.97 -19.26 -0.92
N ALA A 17 3.28 -20.39 -0.78
CA ALA A 17 2.02 -20.63 -1.44
C ALA A 17 1.05 -19.54 -0.95
N ILE A 18 0.86 -18.49 -1.74
CA ILE A 18 -0.28 -17.61 -1.59
C ILE A 18 -1.47 -18.45 -2.02
N THR A 19 -2.10 -19.10 -1.05
CA THR A 19 -3.43 -19.68 -1.21
C THR A 19 -4.35 -18.51 -1.52
N THR A 20 -4.58 -18.26 -2.80
CA THR A 20 -5.65 -17.39 -3.28
C THR A 20 -6.94 -18.01 -2.77
N VAL A 21 -7.42 -17.55 -1.62
CA VAL A 21 -8.80 -17.82 -1.21
C VAL A 21 -9.65 -17.05 -2.21
N ALA A 22 -10.13 -17.78 -3.22
CA ALA A 22 -11.15 -17.30 -4.11
C ALA A 22 -12.38 -16.97 -3.25
N VAL A 23 -12.57 -15.70 -2.93
CA VAL A 23 -13.84 -15.22 -2.42
C VAL A 23 -14.82 -15.38 -3.59
N PRO A 24 -15.85 -16.24 -3.49
CA PRO A 24 -16.84 -16.31 -4.54
C PRO A 24 -17.54 -14.95 -4.62
N LEU A 25 -17.29 -14.24 -5.72
CA LEU A 25 -18.09 -13.09 -6.14
C LEU A 25 -19.53 -13.58 -6.27
N LEU A 26 -20.37 -13.29 -5.28
CA LEU A 26 -21.81 -13.44 -5.38
C LEU A 26 -22.32 -12.36 -6.34
N ILE A 27 -22.46 -12.73 -7.61
CA ILE A 27 -23.13 -11.94 -8.63
C ILE A 27 -24.62 -11.91 -8.27
N PHE A 28 -25.05 -10.89 -7.53
CA PHE A 28 -26.47 -10.56 -7.44
C PHE A 28 -26.89 -9.88 -8.74
N GLY A 29 -27.62 -10.62 -9.57
CA GLY A 29 -28.16 -10.13 -10.83
C GLY A 29 -29.04 -8.91 -10.64
N GLN A 30 -28.64 -7.79 -11.25
CA GLN A 30 -29.51 -6.63 -11.47
C GLN A 30 -30.55 -7.00 -12.55
N HIS A 31 -31.81 -7.19 -12.15
CA HIS A 31 -32.91 -7.21 -13.11
C HIS A 31 -33.21 -5.78 -13.60
N LYS A 32 -32.78 -5.47 -14.82
CA LYS A 32 -33.30 -4.37 -15.64
C LYS A 32 -34.74 -4.68 -16.05
N LYS A 33 -35.64 -3.71 -15.82
CA LYS A 33 -36.99 -3.67 -16.41
C LYS A 33 -36.90 -3.27 -17.88
N GLU A 34 -37.58 -3.99 -18.76
CA GLU A 34 -38.20 -3.45 -19.97
C GLU A 34 -39.39 -4.33 -20.39
N THR A 35 -40.52 -3.66 -20.61
CA THR A 35 -41.83 -4.15 -21.09
C THR A 35 -41.72 -4.35 -22.62
N THR A 36 -42.28 -5.38 -23.29
CA THR A 36 -43.65 -5.40 -23.83
C THR A 36 -43.90 -6.69 -24.65
N THR A 37 -44.96 -7.42 -24.27
CA THR A 37 -45.96 -8.20 -25.04
C THR A 37 -45.57 -9.17 -26.18
N ASN A 38 -45.84 -10.47 -25.97
CA ASN A 38 -46.83 -11.24 -26.76
C ASN A 38 -47.08 -12.64 -26.17
N THR A 39 -48.36 -12.92 -25.87
CA THR A 39 -48.91 -14.20 -25.42
C THR A 39 -49.24 -15.08 -26.65
N PRO A 40 -49.02 -16.40 -26.59
CA PRO A 40 -50.19 -17.29 -26.71
C PRO A 40 -50.34 -18.25 -25.52
N GLN A 41 -51.60 -18.56 -25.27
CA GLN A 41 -52.14 -19.27 -24.12
C GLN A 41 -51.52 -20.65 -23.88
N THR A 42 -51.18 -20.92 -22.62
CA THR A 42 -51.19 -22.28 -22.08
C THR A 42 -51.80 -22.22 -20.67
N THR A 43 -52.75 -23.11 -20.46
CA THR A 43 -53.52 -23.49 -19.27
C THR A 43 -52.91 -23.08 -17.91
N PRO A 44 -53.71 -22.60 -16.95
CA PRO A 44 -53.21 -22.12 -15.66
C PRO A 44 -52.66 -23.27 -14.81
N GLN A 45 -51.35 -23.50 -14.86
CA GLN A 45 -50.66 -24.23 -13.80
C GLN A 45 -50.56 -23.31 -12.60
N THR A 46 -51.43 -23.57 -11.63
CA THR A 46 -51.32 -23.01 -10.28
C THR A 46 -49.89 -23.24 -9.77
N PRO A 47 -49.17 -22.21 -9.29
CA PRO A 47 -47.85 -22.42 -8.72
C PRO A 47 -47.98 -23.42 -7.56
N PRO A 48 -47.10 -24.45 -7.48
CA PRO A 48 -47.15 -25.37 -6.36
C PRO A 48 -46.89 -24.57 -5.08
N LYS A 49 -47.96 -24.37 -4.29
CA LYS A 49 -47.88 -23.87 -2.92
C LYS A 49 -46.80 -24.68 -2.19
N PRO A 50 -45.76 -24.07 -1.60
CA PRO A 50 -44.83 -24.80 -0.76
C PRO A 50 -45.59 -25.31 0.48
N LYS A 51 -45.94 -26.60 0.46
CA LYS A 51 -46.55 -27.33 1.57
C LYS A 51 -45.46 -27.78 2.55
N LYS A 52 -44.92 -26.86 3.34
CA LYS A 52 -44.31 -27.13 4.65
C LYS A 52 -44.14 -25.77 5.35
N LYS A 53 -44.73 -25.61 6.55
CA LYS A 53 -44.41 -24.46 7.41
C LYS A 53 -42.90 -24.50 7.66
N PRO A 54 -42.16 -23.41 7.45
CA PRO A 54 -40.74 -23.40 7.73
C PRO A 54 -40.54 -23.78 9.21
N THR A 55 -39.72 -24.80 9.45
CA THR A 55 -39.36 -25.25 10.81
C THR A 55 -38.19 -24.39 11.24
N GLY A 56 -38.36 -23.60 12.29
CA GLY A 56 -37.34 -22.64 12.73
C GLY A 56 -37.35 -22.50 14.25
N THR A 57 -36.21 -22.11 14.81
CA THR A 57 -36.09 -21.81 16.23
C THR A 57 -36.96 -20.62 16.56
N ALA A 58 -37.98 -20.81 17.40
CA ALA A 58 -38.86 -19.73 17.81
C ALA A 58 -38.11 -18.77 18.74
N ILE A 59 -38.08 -17.48 18.40
CA ILE A 59 -37.42 -16.42 19.17
C ILE A 59 -38.39 -15.30 19.52
N THR A 60 -38.05 -14.50 20.53
CA THR A 60 -38.87 -13.37 20.96
C THR A 60 -38.34 -12.03 20.45
N LYS A 61 -37.01 -11.84 20.38
CA LYS A 61 -36.39 -10.65 19.77
C LYS A 61 -35.01 -11.00 19.21
N TYR A 62 -34.45 -10.07 18.45
CA TYR A 62 -33.05 -10.07 18.04
C TYR A 62 -32.39 -8.74 18.41
N GLU A 63 -31.07 -8.72 18.48
CA GLU A 63 -30.27 -7.49 18.60
C GLU A 63 -28.96 -7.66 17.82
N ILE A 64 -28.48 -6.57 17.22
CA ILE A 64 -27.14 -6.49 16.67
C ILE A 64 -26.31 -5.66 17.64
N ALA A 65 -25.23 -6.25 18.14
CA ALA A 65 -24.28 -5.58 19.02
C ALA A 65 -22.90 -6.21 18.82
N GLU A 66 -21.84 -5.39 18.86
CA GLU A 66 -20.45 -5.87 18.76
C GLU A 66 -20.23 -6.76 17.52
N GLU A 67 -20.77 -6.36 16.37
CA GLU A 67 -20.65 -7.08 15.09
C GLU A 67 -21.27 -8.50 15.11
N LYS A 68 -22.14 -8.78 16.07
CA LYS A 68 -22.83 -10.06 16.22
C LYS A 68 -24.33 -9.87 16.27
N ILE A 69 -25.03 -10.85 15.71
CA ILE A 69 -26.49 -10.98 15.81
C ILE A 69 -26.79 -11.92 16.96
N LYS A 70 -27.52 -11.44 17.96
CA LYS A 70 -27.99 -12.23 19.09
C LYS A 70 -29.49 -12.47 18.94
N PHE A 71 -29.89 -13.72 18.98
CA PHE A 71 -31.29 -14.13 18.98
C PHE A 71 -31.72 -14.49 20.39
N LEU A 72 -32.76 -13.86 20.92
CA LEU A 72 -33.14 -13.97 22.33
C LEU A 72 -34.54 -14.54 22.53
N ASN A 73 -34.69 -15.28 23.62
CA ASN A 73 -35.98 -15.72 24.15
C ASN A 73 -36.16 -15.25 25.59
N ILE A 74 -37.42 -15.11 26.00
CA ILE A 74 -37.77 -14.90 27.40
C ILE A 74 -37.84 -16.27 28.10
N LYS A 75 -37.14 -16.42 29.24
CA LYS A 75 -37.30 -17.54 30.16
C LYS A 75 -37.73 -17.04 31.56
N GLY A 76 -38.48 -17.88 32.28
CA GLY A 76 -38.91 -17.63 33.67
C GLY A 76 -40.40 -17.28 33.81
N PHE A 77 -41.07 -17.89 34.80
CA PHE A 77 -42.50 -17.73 35.08
C PHE A 77 -42.79 -16.52 35.98
N PHE A 78 -41.97 -16.30 37.02
CA PHE A 78 -42.13 -15.20 37.99
C PHE A 78 -41.18 -14.01 37.76
N LYS A 79 -39.97 -14.24 37.24
CA LYS A 79 -39.02 -13.19 36.82
C LYS A 79 -38.53 -13.49 35.41
N LYS A 80 -39.14 -12.82 34.43
CA LYS A 80 -38.78 -12.95 33.01
C LYS A 80 -37.38 -12.38 32.78
N ARG A 81 -36.49 -13.19 32.20
CA ARG A 81 -35.13 -12.78 31.80
C ARG A 81 -34.92 -13.09 30.33
N TRP A 82 -34.18 -12.22 29.63
CA TRP A 82 -33.72 -12.46 28.28
C TRP A 82 -32.56 -13.44 28.27
N VAL A 83 -32.62 -14.45 27.41
CA VAL A 83 -31.59 -15.47 27.27
C VAL A 83 -31.25 -15.60 25.79
N THR A 84 -29.96 -15.47 25.48
CA THR A 84 -29.42 -15.72 24.14
C THR A 84 -29.61 -17.19 23.78
N VAL A 85 -30.28 -17.42 22.66
CA VAL A 85 -30.56 -18.75 22.10
C VAL A 85 -29.46 -19.13 21.13
N LYS A 86 -29.09 -18.20 20.27
CA LYS A 86 -28.02 -18.31 19.28
C LYS A 86 -27.40 -16.95 19.04
N GLU A 87 -26.12 -16.96 18.67
CA GLU A 87 -25.34 -15.78 18.35
C GLU A 87 -24.48 -16.09 17.13
N PHE A 88 -24.39 -15.15 16.19
CA PHE A 88 -23.61 -15.29 14.97
C PHE A 88 -22.79 -14.02 14.71
N PRO A 89 -21.50 -14.13 14.40
CA PRO A 89 -20.73 -13.03 13.83
C PRO A 89 -21.32 -12.63 12.48
N VAL A 90 -21.66 -11.35 12.31
CA VAL A 90 -22.32 -10.85 11.09
C VAL A 90 -21.47 -11.15 9.84
N TYR A 91 -20.16 -10.94 9.93
CA TYR A 91 -19.22 -11.10 8.80
C TYR A 91 -18.93 -12.55 8.41
N GLU A 92 -19.34 -13.53 9.22
CA GLU A 92 -19.24 -14.95 8.86
C GLU A 92 -20.51 -15.49 8.18
N ILE A 93 -21.56 -14.67 8.06
CA ILE A 93 -22.82 -15.06 7.43
C ILE A 93 -22.67 -14.96 5.91
N THR A 94 -22.91 -16.06 5.21
CA THR A 94 -22.72 -16.15 3.75
C THR A 94 -23.99 -15.95 2.94
N ALA A 95 -25.16 -16.13 3.56
CA ALA A 95 -26.45 -15.87 2.94
C ALA A 95 -27.51 -15.54 3.99
N VAL A 96 -28.41 -14.61 3.67
CA VAL A 96 -29.58 -14.27 4.47
C VAL A 96 -30.79 -14.17 3.58
N GLU A 97 -31.85 -14.84 3.98
CA GLU A 97 -33.18 -14.74 3.38
C GLU A 97 -34.20 -14.46 4.49
N SER A 98 -35.12 -13.53 4.28
CA SER A 98 -36.24 -13.33 5.18
C SER A 98 -37.55 -13.30 4.42
N LEU A 99 -38.59 -13.79 5.09
CA LEU A 99 -39.97 -13.73 4.62
C LEU A 99 -40.87 -13.54 5.84
N ASP A 100 -41.51 -12.38 5.95
CA ASP A 100 -42.35 -11.99 7.08
C ASP A 100 -41.64 -12.16 8.44
N ASN A 101 -42.08 -13.15 9.22
CA ASN A 101 -41.57 -13.48 10.54
C ASN A 101 -40.58 -14.66 10.53
N TRP A 102 -40.11 -15.08 9.35
CA TRP A 102 -39.11 -16.11 9.17
C TRP A 102 -37.80 -15.53 8.63
N LEU A 103 -36.70 -16.04 9.16
CA LEU A 103 -35.34 -15.71 8.74
C LEU A 103 -34.57 -17.01 8.56
N SER A 104 -33.80 -17.09 7.48
CA SER A 104 -32.78 -18.11 7.24
C SER A 104 -31.44 -17.43 7.11
N LEU A 105 -30.45 -17.92 7.84
CA LEU A 105 -29.07 -17.48 7.72
C LEU A 105 -28.16 -18.68 7.48
N THR A 106 -27.18 -18.54 6.60
CA THR A 106 -26.16 -19.55 6.35
C THR A 106 -24.87 -19.13 7.03
N TRP A 107 -24.33 -19.98 7.89
CA TRP A 107 -23.09 -19.76 8.62
C TRP A 107 -22.27 -21.05 8.61
N LYS A 108 -21.00 -20.96 8.21
CA LYS A 108 -20.09 -22.13 8.09
C LYS A 108 -20.68 -23.29 7.28
N GLY A 109 -21.47 -22.98 6.25
CA GLY A 109 -22.14 -23.98 5.39
C GLY A 109 -23.42 -24.58 5.99
N GLU A 110 -23.80 -24.23 7.21
CA GLU A 110 -25.04 -24.68 7.85
C GLU A 110 -26.14 -23.61 7.76
N VAL A 111 -27.37 -24.04 7.48
CA VAL A 111 -28.55 -23.18 7.43
C VAL A 111 -29.22 -23.17 8.81
N HIS A 112 -29.37 -21.99 9.39
CA HIS A 112 -30.09 -21.76 10.63
C HIS A 112 -31.36 -20.96 10.36
N SER A 113 -32.51 -21.52 10.75
CA SER A 113 -33.81 -20.89 10.57
C SER A 113 -34.41 -20.41 11.89
N PHE A 114 -35.00 -19.22 11.86
CA PHE A 114 -35.60 -18.55 13.01
C PHE A 114 -37.03 -18.10 12.70
N LEU A 115 -37.88 -18.13 13.72
CA LEU A 115 -39.27 -17.67 13.65
C LEU A 115 -39.54 -16.66 14.76
N LEU A 116 -39.98 -15.47 14.39
CA LEU A 116 -40.41 -14.46 15.34
C LEU A 116 -41.79 -14.82 15.91
N LYS A 117 -41.92 -14.79 17.24
CA LYS A 117 -43.20 -15.02 17.94
C LYS A 117 -44.22 -13.93 17.58
N LYS A 118 -45.51 -14.30 17.53
CA LYS A 118 -46.63 -13.42 17.14
C LYS A 118 -46.59 -12.08 17.90
N ASN A 119 -46.80 -10.98 17.18
CA ASN A 119 -46.80 -9.57 17.61
C ASN A 119 -45.44 -8.85 17.61
N ALA A 120 -44.41 -9.44 17.00
CA ALA A 120 -43.12 -8.78 16.82
C ALA A 120 -42.91 -8.46 15.32
N ASP A 121 -42.11 -7.42 15.04
CA ASP A 121 -41.83 -6.85 13.71
C ASP A 121 -41.33 -7.88 12.67
N SER A 122 -41.24 -7.53 11.39
CA SER A 122 -40.64 -8.43 10.39
C SER A 122 -39.12 -8.54 10.54
N PHE A 123 -38.54 -9.60 9.97
CA PHE A 123 -37.08 -9.74 9.86
C PHE A 123 -36.47 -8.89 8.73
N ALA A 124 -37.28 -8.17 7.94
CA ALA A 124 -36.79 -7.40 6.80
C ALA A 124 -35.72 -6.38 7.21
N LYS A 125 -35.93 -5.66 8.32
CA LYS A 125 -34.96 -4.70 8.86
C LYS A 125 -33.64 -5.36 9.26
N LEU A 126 -33.69 -6.54 9.87
CA LEU A 126 -32.48 -7.29 10.23
C LEU A 126 -31.73 -7.74 8.97
N GLN A 127 -32.44 -8.28 7.97
CA GLN A 127 -31.82 -8.67 6.71
C GLN A 127 -31.10 -7.49 6.04
N GLU A 128 -31.77 -6.34 5.94
CA GLU A 128 -31.18 -5.12 5.39
C GLU A 128 -29.93 -4.69 6.18
N GLN A 129 -30.01 -4.68 7.51
CA GLN A 129 -28.86 -4.35 8.37
C GLN A 129 -27.68 -5.30 8.15
N ILE A 130 -27.91 -6.62 8.05
CA ILE A 130 -26.85 -7.60 7.78
C ILE A 130 -26.22 -7.35 6.43
N GLN A 131 -27.04 -7.13 5.39
CA GLN A 131 -26.56 -6.86 4.04
C GLN A 131 -25.72 -5.58 3.99
N THR A 132 -26.17 -4.50 4.61
CA THR A 132 -25.42 -3.25 4.71
C THR A 132 -24.08 -3.45 5.41
N MET A 133 -24.06 -4.13 6.57
CA MET A 133 -22.82 -4.40 7.30
C MET A 133 -21.84 -5.27 6.49
N LEU A 134 -22.33 -6.26 5.75
CA LEU A 134 -21.49 -7.11 4.88
C LEU A 134 -20.89 -6.30 3.73
N LEU A 135 -21.68 -5.42 3.09
CA LEU A 135 -21.21 -4.53 2.03
C LEU A 135 -20.16 -3.54 2.54
N GLU A 136 -20.41 -2.90 3.68
CA GLU A 136 -19.47 -1.99 4.33
C GLU A 136 -18.16 -2.69 4.70
N HIS A 137 -18.25 -3.91 5.24
CA HIS A 137 -17.07 -4.71 5.59
C HIS A 137 -16.24 -5.10 4.37
N GLN A 138 -16.89 -5.54 3.29
CA GLN A 138 -16.20 -5.86 2.04
C GLN A 138 -15.50 -4.62 1.47
N ALA A 139 -16.19 -3.48 1.42
CA ALA A 139 -15.59 -2.23 0.97
C ALA A 139 -14.39 -1.80 1.85
N ALA A 140 -14.49 -1.97 3.17
CA ALA A 140 -13.41 -1.68 4.10
C ALA A 140 -12.20 -2.61 3.90
N LEU A 141 -12.43 -3.91 3.68
CA LEU A 141 -11.38 -4.88 3.36
C LEU A 141 -10.68 -4.53 2.04
N GLU A 142 -11.43 -4.24 0.98
CA GLU A 142 -10.87 -3.84 -0.29
C GLU A 142 -10.05 -2.55 -0.18
N LYS A 143 -10.54 -1.55 0.57
CA LYS A 143 -9.79 -0.32 0.86
C LYS A 143 -8.49 -0.63 1.60
N LYS A 144 -8.53 -1.50 2.61
CA LYS A 144 -7.35 -1.92 3.39
C LYS A 144 -6.33 -2.66 2.54
N MET A 145 -6.77 -3.57 1.66
CA MET A 145 -5.89 -4.29 0.75
C MET A 145 -5.20 -3.34 -0.24
N LYS A 146 -5.97 -2.42 -0.85
CA LYS A 146 -5.43 -1.38 -1.74
C LYS A 146 -4.41 -0.49 -1.02
N ALA A 147 -4.69 -0.09 0.22
CA ALA A 147 -3.76 0.70 1.04
C ALA A 147 -2.46 -0.05 1.33
N THR A 148 -2.56 -1.34 1.66
CA THR A 148 -1.38 -2.18 1.94
C THR A 148 -0.52 -2.37 0.70
N LEU A 149 -1.14 -2.65 -0.44
CA LEU A 149 -0.44 -2.76 -1.73
C LEU A 149 0.26 -1.43 -2.08
N ARG A 150 -0.48 -0.32 -2.03
CA ARG A 150 0.02 1.03 -2.32
C ARG A 150 1.25 1.37 -1.47
N ARG A 151 1.17 1.13 -0.15
CA ARG A 151 2.27 1.35 0.79
C ARG A 151 3.52 0.58 0.37
N THR A 152 3.35 -0.71 0.07
CA THR A 152 4.45 -1.60 -0.33
C THR A 152 5.11 -1.11 -1.60
N GLU A 153 4.31 -0.70 -2.58
CA GLU A 153 4.81 -0.18 -3.85
C GLU A 153 5.52 1.17 -3.72
N LEU A 154 5.06 2.06 -2.83
CA LEU A 154 5.72 3.35 -2.55
C LEU A 154 7.08 3.15 -1.87
N LEU A 155 7.14 2.28 -0.86
CA LEU A 155 8.40 1.93 -0.20
C LEU A 155 9.37 1.27 -1.19
N GLY A 156 8.88 0.39 -2.06
CA GLY A 156 9.67 -0.20 -3.13
C GLY A 156 10.24 0.85 -4.09
N ALA A 157 9.43 1.84 -4.48
CA ALA A 157 9.87 2.93 -5.35
C ALA A 157 10.94 3.81 -4.69
N ILE A 158 10.78 4.15 -3.40
CA ILE A 158 11.79 4.89 -2.62
C ILE A 158 13.09 4.09 -2.60
N ASN A 159 13.03 2.84 -2.11
CA ASN A 159 14.22 2.00 -1.93
C ASN A 159 14.96 1.74 -3.25
N ALA A 160 14.25 1.65 -4.36
CA ALA A 160 14.87 1.49 -5.67
C ALA A 160 15.48 2.80 -6.21
N SER A 161 14.97 3.96 -5.79
CA SER A 161 15.45 5.27 -6.23
C SER A 161 16.69 5.75 -5.46
N LEU A 162 16.80 5.47 -4.15
CA LEU A 162 17.90 5.99 -3.32
C LEU A 162 19.30 5.64 -3.86
N PRO A 163 19.60 4.39 -4.26
CA PRO A 163 20.93 4.06 -4.80
C PRO A 163 21.26 4.80 -6.11
N ILE A 164 20.24 5.06 -6.93
CA ILE A 164 20.42 5.80 -8.18
C ILE A 164 20.73 7.27 -7.89
N VAL A 165 20.05 7.85 -6.89
CA VAL A 165 20.32 9.20 -6.41
C VAL A 165 21.76 9.29 -5.90
N ASP A 166 22.19 8.35 -5.06
CA ASP A 166 23.57 8.30 -4.54
C ASP A 166 24.60 8.31 -5.65
N LEU A 167 24.52 7.33 -6.56
CA LEU A 167 25.45 7.19 -7.66
C LEU A 167 25.43 8.42 -8.58
N SER A 168 24.26 9.02 -8.80
CA SER A 168 24.15 10.25 -9.59
C SER A 168 24.85 11.42 -8.90
N PHE A 169 24.69 11.58 -7.59
CA PHE A 169 25.40 12.62 -6.85
C PHE A 169 26.90 12.33 -6.73
N ASP A 170 27.31 11.07 -6.67
CA ASP A 170 28.72 10.68 -6.69
C ASP A 170 29.38 10.99 -8.02
N VAL A 171 28.68 10.79 -9.14
CA VAL A 171 29.10 11.30 -10.46
C VAL A 171 29.26 12.81 -10.44
N LEU A 172 28.29 13.56 -9.90
CA LEU A 172 28.36 15.03 -9.83
C LEU A 172 29.52 15.52 -8.93
N MET A 173 29.77 14.87 -7.79
CA MET A 173 30.89 15.18 -6.91
C MET A 173 32.23 14.87 -7.57
N GLY A 174 32.34 13.75 -8.30
CA GLY A 174 33.54 13.38 -9.06
C GLY A 174 33.86 14.35 -10.21
N LEU A 175 32.84 15.04 -10.75
CA LEU A 175 32.98 16.06 -11.81
C LEU A 175 33.50 17.42 -11.30
N HIS A 176 33.81 17.55 -10.00
CA HIS A 176 34.21 18.85 -9.43
C HIS A 176 35.50 19.41 -10.05
N GLN A 177 35.47 20.72 -10.33
CA GLN A 177 36.40 21.43 -11.23
C GLN A 177 37.87 21.45 -10.81
N LYS A 178 38.21 21.20 -9.54
CA LYS A 178 39.60 21.24 -9.07
C LYS A 178 40.41 20.02 -9.51
N ARG A 179 39.78 18.83 -9.57
CA ARG A 179 40.32 17.57 -10.11
C ARG A 179 39.16 16.65 -10.43
N ILE A 180 38.91 16.39 -11.72
CA ILE A 180 37.90 15.42 -12.13
C ILE A 180 38.47 14.01 -11.95
N ASP A 181 37.74 13.16 -11.24
CA ASP A 181 38.09 11.76 -11.04
C ASP A 181 37.30 10.85 -11.99
N TRP A 182 37.80 10.70 -13.22
CA TRP A 182 37.13 9.89 -14.24
C TRP A 182 37.07 8.40 -13.88
N SER A 183 38.06 7.87 -13.17
CA SER A 183 38.08 6.46 -12.75
C SER A 183 36.90 6.18 -11.81
N ARG A 184 36.73 7.04 -10.80
CA ARG A 184 35.61 6.93 -9.86
C ARG A 184 34.26 7.15 -10.53
N ILE A 185 34.15 8.11 -11.45
CA ILE A 185 32.91 8.35 -12.19
C ILE A 185 32.54 7.11 -13.03
N GLU A 186 33.51 6.47 -13.67
CA GLU A 186 33.27 5.24 -14.44
C GLU A 186 32.78 4.08 -13.56
N GLU A 187 33.32 3.92 -12.34
CA GLU A 187 32.84 2.94 -11.36
C GLU A 187 31.38 3.22 -10.94
N CYS A 188 31.04 4.49 -10.68
CA CYS A 188 29.66 4.88 -10.38
C CYS A 188 28.71 4.54 -11.54
N MET A 189 29.14 4.77 -12.78
CA MET A 189 28.36 4.43 -13.98
C MET A 189 28.19 2.92 -14.15
N GLN A 190 29.18 2.10 -13.79
CA GLN A 190 29.04 0.65 -13.79
C GLN A 190 27.96 0.21 -12.79
N GLY A 191 27.89 0.86 -11.63
CA GLY A 191 26.84 0.64 -10.63
C GLY A 191 25.43 1.00 -11.13
N LEU A 192 25.29 2.06 -11.93
CA LEU A 192 24.01 2.46 -12.53
C LEU A 192 23.56 1.52 -13.66
N GLY A 193 24.50 0.91 -14.38
CA GLY A 193 24.22 0.12 -15.57
C GLY A 193 23.73 0.96 -16.75
N THR A 194 22.98 0.35 -17.67
CA THR A 194 22.51 1.01 -18.89
C THR A 194 21.15 1.69 -18.74
N SER A 195 20.26 1.08 -17.95
CA SER A 195 18.91 1.58 -17.73
C SER A 195 18.34 0.99 -16.45
N PHE A 196 17.29 1.62 -15.95
CA PHE A 196 16.55 1.18 -14.78
C PHE A 196 15.05 1.32 -15.03
N SER A 197 14.27 0.36 -14.55
CA SER A 197 12.81 0.42 -14.59
C SER A 197 12.19 -0.12 -13.31
N TYR A 198 11.29 0.66 -12.70
CA TYR A 198 10.45 0.22 -11.58
C TYR A 198 8.99 0.20 -12.00
N LYS A 199 8.41 -1.00 -11.99
CA LYS A 199 7.01 -1.25 -12.36
C LYS A 199 6.23 -1.75 -11.16
N ALA A 200 5.15 -1.06 -10.85
CA ALA A 200 4.19 -1.43 -9.81
C ALA A 200 2.78 -1.57 -10.42
N GLN A 201 1.86 -2.19 -9.70
CA GLN A 201 0.48 -2.37 -10.14
C GLN A 201 -0.32 -1.07 -10.03
N SER A 202 -0.13 -0.29 -8.96
CA SER A 202 -0.91 0.92 -8.70
C SER A 202 -0.15 2.22 -8.98
N LEU A 203 1.16 2.17 -9.19
CA LEU A 203 2.00 3.34 -9.47
C LEU A 203 2.34 3.46 -10.96
N PRO A 204 2.61 4.70 -11.45
CA PRO A 204 3.18 4.88 -12.77
C PRO A 204 4.54 4.18 -12.90
N LEU A 205 4.93 3.89 -14.14
CA LEU A 205 6.26 3.36 -14.46
C LEU A 205 7.32 4.45 -14.20
N LEU A 206 8.36 4.11 -13.45
CA LEU A 206 9.59 4.90 -13.39
C LEU A 206 10.62 4.23 -14.31
N GLU A 207 11.07 4.95 -15.32
CA GLU A 207 12.06 4.48 -16.28
C GLU A 207 13.17 5.51 -16.43
N LEU A 208 14.41 5.02 -16.42
CA LEU A 208 15.62 5.82 -16.53
C LEU A 208 16.54 5.19 -17.57
N ASP A 209 17.05 6.04 -18.46
CA ASP A 209 18.06 5.67 -19.44
C ASP A 209 19.37 6.38 -19.09
N PHE A 210 20.41 5.59 -18.79
CA PHE A 210 21.74 6.08 -18.42
C PHE A 210 22.69 6.10 -19.63
N SER A 211 22.22 5.76 -20.83
CA SER A 211 23.05 5.69 -22.04
C SER A 211 23.76 7.01 -22.35
N LYS A 212 23.06 8.15 -22.20
CA LYS A 212 23.62 9.49 -22.43
C LYS A 212 24.66 9.88 -21.39
N VAL A 213 24.42 9.54 -20.12
CA VAL A 213 25.40 9.76 -19.05
C VAL A 213 26.66 8.92 -19.33
N THR A 214 26.46 7.63 -19.65
CA THR A 214 27.54 6.70 -19.99
C THR A 214 28.37 7.20 -21.18
N ALA A 215 27.72 7.69 -22.23
CA ALA A 215 28.39 8.25 -23.39
C ALA A 215 29.22 9.49 -23.03
N ALA A 216 28.66 10.41 -22.25
CA ALA A 216 29.33 11.63 -21.82
C ALA A 216 30.52 11.38 -20.87
N VAL A 217 30.42 10.37 -20.00
CA VAL A 217 31.52 9.92 -19.13
C VAL A 217 32.64 9.31 -19.96
N LYS A 218 32.32 8.41 -20.91
CA LYS A 218 33.32 7.81 -21.82
C LYS A 218 34.02 8.84 -22.70
N SER A 219 33.32 9.89 -23.11
CA SER A 219 33.91 11.02 -23.85
C SER A 219 34.57 12.04 -22.95
N GLN A 220 34.61 11.80 -21.62
CA GLN A 220 35.18 12.68 -20.61
C GLN A 220 34.71 14.13 -20.73
N THR A 221 33.43 14.32 -21.05
CA THR A 221 32.85 15.64 -21.30
C THR A 221 32.09 16.11 -20.07
N ALA A 222 32.79 16.78 -19.15
CA ALA A 222 32.27 17.09 -17.81
C ALA A 222 30.92 17.84 -17.82
N LYS A 223 30.76 18.80 -18.73
CA LYS A 223 29.52 19.56 -18.88
C LYS A 223 28.34 18.67 -19.28
N ASP A 224 28.56 17.76 -20.23
CA ASP A 224 27.51 16.86 -20.70
C ASP A 224 27.23 15.78 -19.67
N ALA A 225 28.26 15.22 -19.03
CA ALA A 225 28.10 14.26 -17.95
C ALA A 225 27.27 14.84 -16.79
N SER A 226 27.58 16.06 -16.37
CA SER A 226 26.80 16.76 -15.33
C SER A 226 25.35 16.99 -15.77
N LYS A 227 25.14 17.54 -16.96
CA LYS A 227 23.80 17.85 -17.50
C LYS A 227 22.93 16.60 -17.60
N GLU A 228 23.45 15.52 -18.18
CA GLU A 228 22.69 14.29 -18.38
C GLU A 228 22.46 13.58 -17.03
N THR A 229 23.40 13.64 -16.08
CA THR A 229 23.20 13.14 -14.70
C THR A 229 22.08 13.90 -13.98
N PHE A 230 22.05 15.23 -14.10
CA PHE A 230 20.94 16.04 -13.59
C PHE A 230 19.60 15.69 -14.25
N SER A 231 19.61 15.28 -15.52
CA SER A 231 18.39 14.82 -16.19
C SER A 231 17.84 13.55 -15.54
N CYS A 232 18.70 12.60 -15.15
CA CYS A 232 18.28 11.39 -14.41
C CYS A 232 17.67 11.75 -13.05
N LEU A 233 18.36 12.59 -12.28
CA LEU A 233 17.87 13.10 -10.99
C LEU A 233 16.52 13.83 -11.14
N LYS A 234 16.35 14.62 -12.20
CA LYS A 234 15.10 15.32 -12.50
C LYS A 234 13.96 14.36 -12.82
N THR A 235 14.21 13.26 -13.52
CA THR A 235 13.18 12.24 -13.83
C THR A 235 12.66 11.58 -12.56
N ILE A 236 13.55 11.19 -11.63
CA ILE A 236 13.14 10.64 -10.32
C ILE A 236 12.35 11.68 -9.52
N HIS A 237 12.82 12.92 -9.44
CA HIS A 237 12.08 13.99 -8.75
C HIS A 237 10.70 14.22 -9.40
N ALA A 238 10.62 14.26 -10.73
CA ALA A 238 9.36 14.41 -11.47
C ALA A 238 8.40 13.24 -11.22
N TYR A 239 8.92 12.02 -11.08
CA TYR A 239 8.12 10.84 -10.75
C TYR A 239 7.38 11.02 -9.43
N PHE A 240 8.09 11.34 -8.34
CA PHE A 240 7.48 11.49 -7.02
C PHE A 240 6.62 12.76 -6.91
N THR A 241 7.02 13.86 -7.55
CA THR A 241 6.22 15.09 -7.54
C THR A 241 4.98 15.02 -8.43
N GLY A 242 4.96 14.11 -9.42
CA GLY A 242 3.80 13.82 -10.26
C GLY A 242 2.74 12.93 -9.60
N LEU A 243 3.03 12.34 -8.43
CA LEU A 243 2.05 11.59 -7.65
C LEU A 243 1.01 12.55 -7.06
N LYS A 244 -0.26 12.35 -7.41
CA LYS A 244 -1.37 13.24 -7.09
C LYS A 244 -2.06 12.82 -5.80
N ALA A 245 -2.23 13.75 -4.85
CA ALA A 245 -2.85 13.47 -3.57
C ALA A 245 -4.31 12.96 -3.69
N GLU A 246 -5.00 13.31 -4.77
CA GLU A 246 -6.36 12.86 -5.04
C GLU A 246 -6.46 11.37 -5.37
N ASP A 247 -5.38 10.80 -5.91
CA ASP A 247 -5.27 9.37 -6.27
C ASP A 247 -4.76 8.52 -5.09
N ASP A 248 -4.49 9.17 -3.96
CA ASP A 248 -3.86 8.60 -2.79
C ASP A 248 -4.87 8.04 -1.78
N LEU A 249 -4.38 7.19 -0.90
CA LEU A 249 -5.12 6.68 0.25
C LEU A 249 -4.60 7.41 1.48
N ALA A 250 -5.17 8.58 1.78
CA ALA A 250 -4.69 9.49 2.82
C ALA A 250 -4.49 8.84 4.20
N ASP A 251 -5.27 7.81 4.53
CA ASP A 251 -5.19 7.05 5.78
C ASP A 251 -4.02 6.03 5.81
N ALA A 252 -3.31 5.83 4.70
CA ALA A 252 -2.18 4.94 4.59
C ALA A 252 -0.87 5.71 4.88
N THR A 253 0.09 5.03 5.51
CA THR A 253 1.42 5.58 5.79
C THR A 253 2.48 4.59 5.33
N PRO A 254 3.49 4.99 4.53
CA PRO A 254 3.57 6.28 3.84
C PRO A 254 2.47 6.49 2.80
N ASN A 255 1.99 7.72 2.71
CA ASN A 255 1.20 8.25 1.59
C ASN A 255 2.11 8.97 0.57
N PHE A 256 1.57 9.47 -0.53
CA PHE A 256 2.31 10.18 -1.57
C PHE A 256 3.00 11.44 -1.06
N LEU A 257 2.34 12.22 -0.20
CA LEU A 257 2.95 13.41 0.37
C LEU A 257 4.19 13.04 1.19
N GLN A 258 4.09 12.04 2.06
CA GLN A 258 5.21 11.55 2.88
C GLN A 258 6.33 10.97 2.00
N THR A 259 5.97 10.21 0.95
CA THR A 259 6.93 9.66 -0.02
C THR A 259 7.68 10.77 -0.75
N LYS A 260 6.97 11.81 -1.20
CA LYS A 260 7.56 12.99 -1.84
C LYS A 260 8.47 13.74 -0.88
N THR A 261 8.04 13.96 0.36
CA THR A 261 8.86 14.62 1.39
C THR A 261 10.13 13.82 1.68
N ALA A 262 10.04 12.49 1.80
CA ALA A 262 11.19 11.62 2.02
C ALA A 262 12.24 11.73 0.89
N ILE A 263 11.79 11.65 -0.37
CA ILE A 263 12.70 11.77 -1.52
C ILE A 263 13.28 13.18 -1.61
N LEU A 264 12.49 14.21 -1.38
CA LEU A 264 12.97 15.58 -1.44
C LEU A 264 14.00 15.88 -0.35
N ALA A 265 13.76 15.40 0.88
CA ALA A 265 14.74 15.50 1.96
C ALA A 265 16.05 14.80 1.59
N TYR A 266 15.98 13.63 0.94
CA TYR A 266 17.18 12.92 0.50
C TYR A 266 17.95 13.66 -0.61
N TYR A 267 17.23 14.33 -1.52
CA TYR A 267 17.84 15.19 -2.53
C TYR A 267 18.54 16.38 -1.90
N THR A 268 17.86 17.08 -0.97
CA THR A 268 18.44 18.22 -0.26
C THR A 268 19.67 17.82 0.54
N LEU A 269 19.64 16.64 1.19
CA LEU A 269 20.81 16.08 1.87
C LEU A 269 22.00 15.90 0.93
N ASN A 270 21.78 15.27 -0.22
CA ASN A 270 22.84 15.04 -1.20
C ASN A 270 23.34 16.34 -1.86
N ASP A 271 22.44 17.30 -2.08
CA ASP A 271 22.80 18.62 -2.60
C ASP A 271 23.67 19.40 -1.60
N LEU A 272 23.39 19.29 -0.29
CA LEU A 272 24.25 19.83 0.75
C LEU A 272 25.66 19.20 0.73
N LEU A 273 25.76 17.87 0.55
CA LEU A 273 27.05 17.20 0.43
C LEU A 273 27.82 17.71 -0.81
N LEU A 274 27.14 17.81 -1.95
CA LEU A 274 27.70 18.38 -3.19
C LEU A 274 28.15 19.84 -2.98
N ALA A 275 27.35 20.66 -2.30
CA ALA A 275 27.66 22.05 -1.96
C ALA A 275 28.97 22.15 -1.16
N LYS A 276 29.19 21.25 -0.19
CA LYS A 276 30.46 21.19 0.55
C LYS A 276 31.64 20.78 -0.35
N VAL A 277 31.46 19.84 -1.29
CA VAL A 277 32.52 19.49 -2.28
C VAL A 277 32.90 20.70 -3.13
N VAL A 278 31.91 21.45 -3.64
CA VAL A 278 32.16 22.59 -4.52
C VAL A 278 32.66 23.83 -3.79
N GLY A 279 32.62 23.82 -2.45
CA GLY A 279 33.04 24.92 -1.60
C GLY A 279 32.02 26.06 -1.54
N ASP A 280 30.73 25.74 -1.68
CA ASP A 280 29.66 26.71 -1.49
C ASP A 280 29.59 27.15 -0.02
N LYS A 281 29.50 28.46 0.18
CA LYS A 281 29.52 29.10 1.50
C LYS A 281 28.12 29.44 2.00
N ASP A 282 27.09 29.38 1.15
CA ASP A 282 25.71 29.74 1.49
C ASP A 282 24.80 28.50 1.43
N SER A 283 25.02 27.54 2.35
CA SER A 283 24.19 26.32 2.47
C SER A 283 23.11 26.42 3.55
N LYS A 284 22.96 27.57 4.21
CA LYS A 284 22.07 27.72 5.37
C LYS A 284 20.59 27.56 5.03
N LYS A 285 20.19 27.96 3.82
CA LYS A 285 18.80 27.86 3.36
C LYS A 285 18.44 26.39 3.15
N GLU A 286 19.34 25.63 2.55
CA GLU A 286 19.22 24.20 2.28
C GLU A 286 19.26 23.39 3.58
N GLU A 287 20.11 23.77 4.55
CA GLU A 287 20.13 23.19 5.90
C GLU A 287 18.79 23.40 6.62
N THR A 288 18.25 24.62 6.57
CA THR A 288 16.92 24.94 7.15
C THR A 288 15.81 24.18 6.45
N TYR A 289 15.85 24.12 5.11
CA TYR A 289 14.86 23.42 4.32
C TYR A 289 14.88 21.91 4.55
N LEU A 290 16.06 21.32 4.70
CA LEU A 290 16.21 19.91 5.06
C LEU A 290 15.57 19.65 6.43
N ASP A 291 15.85 20.49 7.44
CA ASP A 291 15.25 20.36 8.78
C ASP A 291 13.72 20.46 8.75
N GLU A 292 13.16 21.37 7.94
CA GLU A 292 11.71 21.49 7.74
C GLU A 292 11.10 20.23 7.10
N LEU A 293 11.73 19.70 6.05
CA LEU A 293 11.27 18.47 5.38
C LEU A 293 11.32 17.28 6.33
N LEU A 294 12.39 17.18 7.10
CA LEU A 294 12.62 16.17 8.12
C LEU A 294 11.56 16.23 9.24
N LYS A 295 11.26 17.43 9.75
CA LYS A 295 10.15 17.63 10.71
C LYS A 295 8.81 17.23 10.11
N SER A 296 8.51 17.68 8.89
CA SER A 296 7.27 17.32 8.19
C SER A 296 7.15 15.80 7.95
N LEU A 297 8.27 15.11 7.73
CA LEU A 297 8.27 13.65 7.58
C LEU A 297 7.94 12.94 8.91
N SER A 298 8.43 13.47 10.04
CA SER A 298 8.12 12.92 11.37
C SER A 298 6.65 13.12 11.77
N GLU A 299 5.99 14.15 11.24
CA GLU A 299 4.58 14.40 11.46
C GLU A 299 3.72 13.36 10.72
N GLY A 300 3.10 12.45 11.48
CA GLY A 300 2.21 11.43 10.94
C GLY A 300 2.92 10.19 10.37
N THR A 301 4.21 9.99 10.69
CA THR A 301 4.92 8.72 10.48
C THR A 301 5.55 8.22 11.79
N ASN A 302 6.14 7.03 11.77
CA ASN A 302 6.95 6.53 12.89
C ASN A 302 8.43 6.93 12.76
N VAL A 303 8.78 7.76 11.78
CA VAL A 303 10.15 8.20 11.57
C VAL A 303 10.56 9.12 12.72
N LYS A 304 11.53 8.65 13.51
CA LYS A 304 12.23 9.52 14.45
C LYS A 304 13.34 10.24 13.71
N VAL A 305 13.19 11.55 13.61
CA VAL A 305 14.10 12.36 12.83
C VAL A 305 15.06 13.09 13.76
N GLU A 306 16.31 12.64 13.75
CA GLU A 306 17.42 13.29 14.46
C GLU A 306 18.08 14.30 13.50
N SER A 307 17.32 15.33 13.09
CA SER A 307 17.78 16.32 12.09
C SER A 307 19.06 17.03 12.53
N GLU A 308 19.18 17.36 13.82
CA GLU A 308 20.39 17.97 14.39
C GLU A 308 21.61 17.06 14.20
N GLN A 309 21.48 15.76 14.49
CA GLN A 309 22.59 14.82 14.31
C GLN A 309 22.97 14.70 12.83
N LEU A 310 21.99 14.60 11.93
CA LEU A 310 22.26 14.52 10.49
C LEU A 310 22.98 15.77 9.98
N LEU A 311 22.55 16.97 10.40
CA LEU A 311 23.19 18.24 10.03
C LEU A 311 24.60 18.38 10.62
N ILE A 312 24.83 17.88 11.84
CA ILE A 312 26.17 17.83 12.45
C ILE A 312 27.11 16.97 11.60
N GLU A 313 26.67 15.78 11.17
CA GLU A 313 27.49 14.91 10.33
C GLU A 313 27.76 15.53 8.93
N VAL A 314 26.76 16.19 8.32
CA VAL A 314 26.95 16.97 7.08
C VAL A 314 28.00 18.08 7.28
N GLY A 315 28.03 18.71 8.45
CA GLY A 315 29.03 19.73 8.79
C GLY A 315 30.48 19.22 8.80
N LYS A 316 30.70 17.96 9.17
CA LYS A 316 32.05 17.35 9.22
C LYS A 316 32.62 17.04 7.84
N PHE A 317 31.77 16.86 6.84
CA PHE A 317 32.16 16.49 5.47
C PHE A 317 33.16 17.49 4.83
N GLY A 318 33.08 18.78 5.19
CA GLY A 318 33.99 19.81 4.68
C GLY A 318 35.40 19.81 5.29
N SER A 319 35.59 19.18 6.45
CA SER A 319 36.82 19.23 7.26
C SER A 319 37.65 17.95 7.29
N GLU A 320 37.11 16.82 6.79
CA GLU A 320 37.79 15.52 6.86
C GLU A 320 38.57 15.16 5.58
N GLU A 321 39.69 14.45 5.76
CA GLU A 321 40.44 13.81 4.66
C GLU A 321 39.65 12.67 4.00
N ASN A 322 38.65 12.11 4.69
CA ASN A 322 37.91 10.93 4.25
C ASN A 322 36.43 11.24 3.94
N ARG A 323 36.21 12.05 2.90
CA ARG A 323 34.87 12.55 2.51
C ARG A 323 33.90 11.44 2.13
N GLU A 324 34.38 10.35 1.54
CA GLU A 324 33.53 9.26 1.06
C GLU A 324 32.85 8.54 2.23
N ASP A 325 33.61 8.17 3.26
CA ASP A 325 33.09 7.52 4.47
C ASP A 325 32.05 8.41 5.18
N VAL A 326 32.26 9.73 5.20
CA VAL A 326 31.29 10.67 5.79
C VAL A 326 30.01 10.73 4.95
N ALA A 327 30.09 10.81 3.61
CA ALA A 327 28.90 10.79 2.76
C ALA A 327 28.13 9.48 2.92
N GLU A 328 28.81 8.33 2.94
CA GLU A 328 28.17 7.04 3.15
C GLU A 328 27.51 6.95 4.53
N GLY A 329 28.19 7.42 5.58
CA GLY A 329 27.67 7.48 6.93
C GLY A 329 26.41 8.35 7.04
N VAL A 330 26.43 9.57 6.48
CA VAL A 330 25.29 10.50 6.46
C VAL A 330 24.10 9.91 5.70
N ARG A 331 24.33 9.36 4.50
CA ARG A 331 23.29 8.68 3.71
C ARG A 331 22.75 7.44 4.44
N GLY A 332 23.63 6.71 5.10
CA GLY A 332 23.29 5.55 5.94
C GLY A 332 22.36 5.92 7.08
N LEU A 333 22.68 6.97 7.84
CA LEU A 333 21.82 7.49 8.91
C LEU A 333 20.42 7.85 8.40
N PHE A 334 20.33 8.54 7.26
CA PHE A 334 19.04 8.88 6.66
C PHE A 334 18.26 7.62 6.24
N ARG A 335 18.92 6.63 5.62
CA ARG A 335 18.29 5.36 5.25
C ARG A 335 17.76 4.58 6.44
N GLU A 336 18.49 4.54 7.54
CA GLU A 336 18.02 3.90 8.78
C GLU A 336 16.75 4.58 9.31
N GLN A 337 16.67 5.91 9.24
CA GLN A 337 15.46 6.66 9.60
C GLN A 337 14.29 6.30 8.66
N LEU A 338 14.54 6.17 7.35
CA LEU A 338 13.51 5.79 6.38
C LEU A 338 12.97 4.37 6.55
N LYS A 339 13.70 3.44 7.16
CA LYS A 339 13.17 2.08 7.44
C LYS A 339 11.96 2.10 8.38
N LEU A 340 11.70 3.22 9.04
CA LEU A 340 10.57 3.42 9.94
C LEU A 340 9.31 3.98 9.23
N LEU A 341 9.38 4.28 7.92
CA LEU A 341 8.21 4.53 7.07
C LEU A 341 7.43 3.24 6.84
#